data_AF-A0A268F8P6-F1
#
_entry.id   AF-A0A268F8P6-F1
#
_cell.length_a   1.000
_cell.length_b   1.000
_cell.length_c   1.000
_cell.angle_alpha   90.00
_cell.angle_beta   90.00
_cell.angle_gamma   90.00
#
_symmetry.space_group_name_H-M   'P 1'
#
loop_
_entity.id
_entity.type
_entity.pdbx_description
1 polymer ?
#
loop_
_entity_poly.entity_id
_entity_poly.type
_entity_poly.pdbx_seq_one_letter_code
_entity_poly.pdbx_strand_id
1 'polypeptide(L)'
;MNWKHIIGGVVAGLAASYIVKEVIVKNSSLSGDQVLSLAKTAFKEKGPINGSWINMEKEILHTQASSLTVYRGGITRMNGDTQEVYEFISDSETGRILDVNQLT
;
A
#
# COMPACT_ATOMS: atom_id res chain seq x y z
N MET A 1 48.71 -10.57 6.76
CA MET A 1 48.18 -9.22 6.46
C MET A 1 46.81 -9.13 7.11
N ASN A 2 46.64 -8.19 8.06
CA ASN A 2 45.57 -8.20 9.07
C ASN A 2 44.30 -7.46 8.59
N TRP A 3 43.19 -8.19 8.40
CA TRP A 3 41.88 -7.68 7.93
C TRP A 3 41.04 -6.91 8.97
N LYS A 4 41.65 -6.17 9.90
CA LYS A 4 40.92 -5.61 11.06
C LYS A 4 40.37 -4.19 10.89
N HIS A 5 40.12 -3.71 9.66
CA HIS A 5 39.69 -2.32 9.44
C HIS A 5 38.46 -2.11 8.55
N ILE A 6 37.52 -3.05 8.48
CA ILE A 6 36.18 -2.76 7.94
C ILE A 6 35.16 -2.74 9.08
N ILE A 7 35.29 -1.74 9.94
CA ILE A 7 34.22 -1.31 10.86
C ILE A 7 34.09 0.19 10.62
N GLY A 8 33.15 0.56 9.75
CA GLY A 8 32.98 1.94 9.32
C GLY A 8 31.70 2.11 8.50
N GLY A 9 30.57 2.23 9.21
CA GLY A 9 29.34 2.82 8.70
C GLY A 9 28.37 1.85 8.03
N VAL A 10 27.27 1.51 8.73
CA VAL A 10 25.89 1.88 8.38
C VAL A 10 25.06 1.70 9.65
N VAL A 11 25.00 2.75 10.47
CA VAL A 11 23.93 2.94 11.45
C VAL A 11 23.22 4.23 11.06
N ALA A 12 22.16 4.10 10.26
CA ALA A 12 21.04 5.04 10.13
C ALA A 12 20.12 4.54 9.00
N GLY A 13 19.01 3.88 9.36
CA GLY A 13 18.01 3.46 8.38
C GLY A 13 16.86 2.64 8.97
N LEU A 14 16.32 3.04 10.13
CA LEU A 14 15.01 2.57 10.57
C LEU A 14 13.93 3.36 9.83
N ALA A 15 13.44 2.82 8.72
CA ALA A 15 12.08 3.01 8.26
C ALA A 15 11.71 1.77 7.46
N ALA A 16 10.64 1.10 7.85
CA ALA A 16 10.20 -0.19 7.31
C ALA A 16 10.07 -0.15 5.79
N SER A 17 11.05 -0.70 5.08
CA SER A 17 10.83 -1.15 3.70
C SER A 17 9.97 -2.41 3.79
N TYR A 18 8.65 -2.20 3.79
CA TYR A 18 7.71 -3.27 3.50
C TYR A 18 8.13 -3.94 2.20
N ILE A 19 8.32 -5.25 2.31
CA ILE A 19 8.97 -6.12 1.36
C ILE A 19 8.37 -5.92 -0.04
N VAL A 20 9.24 -5.55 -0.98
CA VAL A 20 8.98 -5.48 -2.42
C VAL A 20 8.48 -6.84 -2.89
N LYS A 21 7.17 -6.99 -3.13
CA LYS A 21 6.64 -8.10 -3.93
C LYS A 21 6.78 -7.77 -5.39
N GLU A 22 7.98 -8.00 -5.91
CA GLU A 22 8.28 -8.00 -7.34
C GLU A 22 7.79 -9.33 -7.94
N VAL A 23 6.60 -9.35 -8.54
CA VAL A 23 6.19 -10.42 -9.47
C VAL A 23 5.39 -9.80 -10.63
N ILE A 24 6.08 -9.71 -11.77
CA ILE A 24 5.58 -9.56 -13.15
C ILE A 24 5.21 -8.13 -13.56
N VAL A 25 6.27 -7.40 -13.95
CA VAL A 25 6.19 -6.33 -14.96
C VAL A 25 5.69 -6.96 -16.26
N LYS A 26 4.46 -6.63 -16.64
CA LYS A 26 3.98 -6.83 -18.01
C LYS A 26 3.09 -5.66 -18.45
N ASN A 27 3.64 -4.44 -18.50
CA ASN A 27 3.14 -3.29 -19.28
C ASN A 27 1.62 -3.02 -19.27
N SER A 28 0.93 -3.38 -18.19
CA SER A 28 -0.48 -3.11 -17.99
C SER A 28 -0.65 -2.74 -16.53
N SER A 29 -1.13 -1.52 -16.27
CA SER A 29 -1.54 -1.09 -14.93
C SER A 29 -2.37 -2.19 -14.26
N LEU A 30 -2.18 -2.36 -12.95
CA LEU A 30 -2.88 -3.36 -12.16
C LEU A 30 -4.39 -3.22 -12.31
N SER A 31 -5.11 -4.34 -12.25
CA SER A 31 -6.57 -4.31 -12.16
C SER A 31 -7.02 -3.82 -10.78
N GLY A 32 -8.25 -3.33 -10.68
CA GLY A 32 -8.86 -2.96 -9.40
C GLY A 32 -8.81 -4.12 -8.39
N ASP A 33 -9.06 -5.36 -8.83
CA ASP A 33 -8.97 -6.54 -7.94
C ASP A 33 -7.54 -6.80 -7.42
N GLN A 34 -6.53 -6.63 -8.27
CA GLN A 34 -5.12 -6.77 -7.84
C GLN A 34 -4.77 -5.71 -6.79
N VAL A 35 -5.18 -4.47 -7.02
CA VAL A 35 -4.98 -3.37 -6.08
C VAL A 35 -5.73 -3.61 -4.77
N LEU A 36 -6.99 -4.08 -4.82
CA LEU A 36 -7.77 -4.43 -3.64
C LEU A 36 -7.10 -5.55 -2.84
N SER A 37 -6.54 -6.55 -3.52
CA SER A 37 -5.81 -7.65 -2.88
C SER A 37 -4.55 -7.17 -2.15
N LEU A 38 -3.79 -6.26 -2.75
CA LEU A 38 -2.63 -5.62 -2.13
C LEU A 38 -3.05 -4.80 -0.91
N ALA A 39 -4.10 -3.98 -1.03
CA ALA A 39 -4.64 -3.21 0.09
C ALA A 39 -5.08 -4.13 1.23
N LYS A 40 -5.86 -5.17 0.96
CA LYS A 40 -6.26 -6.15 1.98
C LYS A 40 -5.06 -6.81 2.67
N THR A 41 -3.98 -7.06 1.95
CA THR A 41 -2.76 -7.62 2.55
C THR A 41 -2.14 -6.63 3.53
N ALA A 42 -2.02 -5.35 3.16
CA ALA A 42 -1.48 -4.31 4.03
C ALA A 42 -2.36 -4.06 5.29
N PHE A 43 -3.69 -4.08 5.15
CA PHE A 43 -4.59 -3.87 6.28
C PHE A 43 -4.69 -5.08 7.21
N LYS A 44 -4.53 -6.31 6.69
CA LYS A 44 -4.55 -7.56 7.48
C LYS A 44 -3.46 -7.61 8.53
N GLU A 45 -2.32 -6.98 8.30
CA GLU A 45 -1.23 -6.90 9.29
C GLU A 45 -1.67 -6.21 10.59
N LYS A 46 -2.73 -5.41 10.54
CA LYS A 46 -3.25 -4.64 11.68
C LYS A 46 -4.54 -5.22 12.29
N GLY A 47 -5.10 -6.29 11.73
CA GLY A 47 -6.32 -6.93 12.23
C GLY A 47 -7.14 -7.67 11.17
N PRO A 48 -8.16 -8.45 11.58
CA PRO A 48 -9.04 -9.14 10.66
C PRO A 48 -9.87 -8.16 9.81
N ILE A 49 -10.01 -8.48 8.53
CA ILE A 49 -10.83 -7.73 7.57
C ILE A 49 -12.20 -8.38 7.48
N ASN A 50 -13.25 -7.57 7.67
CA ASN A 50 -14.66 -8.00 7.60
C ASN A 50 -15.33 -7.60 6.28
N GLY A 51 -14.78 -6.61 5.56
CA GLY A 51 -15.33 -6.13 4.31
C GLY A 51 -14.30 -5.40 3.46
N SER A 52 -14.52 -5.38 2.14
CA SER A 52 -13.63 -4.69 1.20
C SER A 52 -14.34 -4.37 -0.11
N TRP A 53 -14.10 -3.21 -0.68
CA TRP A 53 -14.60 -2.82 -2.01
C TRP A 53 -13.55 -2.00 -2.77
N ILE A 54 -13.67 -1.96 -4.09
CA ILE A 54 -12.85 -1.13 -4.99
C ILE A 54 -13.74 -0.56 -6.09
N ASN A 55 -13.58 0.72 -6.41
CA ASN A 55 -14.13 1.29 -7.63
C ASN A 55 -13.27 0.80 -8.81
N MET A 56 -13.90 0.22 -9.82
CA MET A 56 -13.20 -0.27 -11.02
C MET A 56 -12.86 0.85 -12.01
N GLU A 57 -13.46 2.02 -11.84
CA GLU A 57 -13.11 3.23 -12.59
C GLU A 57 -11.84 3.85 -11.99
N LYS A 58 -10.89 4.18 -12.86
CA LYS A 58 -9.64 4.86 -12.48
C LYS A 58 -9.87 6.35 -12.41
N GLU A 59 -9.34 7.00 -11.38
CA GLU A 59 -9.39 8.45 -11.20
C GLU A 59 -8.01 9.06 -11.48
N ILE A 60 -7.98 10.31 -11.94
CA ILE A 60 -6.75 11.09 -12.07
C ILE A 60 -6.59 11.94 -10.82
N LEU A 61 -5.59 11.64 -10.01
CA LEU A 61 -5.20 12.45 -8.86
C LEU A 61 -4.14 13.46 -9.29
N HIS A 62 -4.49 14.74 -9.25
CA HIS A 62 -3.53 15.82 -9.48
C HIS A 62 -2.76 16.10 -8.19
N THR A 63 -1.46 15.82 -8.20
CA THR A 63 -0.54 16.24 -7.16
C THR A 63 0.21 17.50 -7.62
N GLN A 64 0.89 18.17 -6.70
CA GLN A 64 1.68 19.38 -6.99
C GLN A 64 2.76 19.14 -8.07
N ALA A 65 3.24 17.90 -8.22
CA ALA A 65 4.36 17.55 -9.10
C ALA A 65 3.95 16.73 -10.34
N SER A 66 2.84 15.99 -10.28
CA SER A 66 2.39 15.12 -11.37
C SER A 66 0.93 14.69 -11.24
N SER A 67 0.34 14.26 -12.35
CA SER A 67 -0.93 13.53 -12.37
C SER A 67 -0.69 12.03 -12.24
N LEU A 68 -1.42 11.38 -11.34
CA LEU A 68 -1.31 9.95 -11.09
C LEU A 68 -2.65 9.28 -11.35
N THR A 69 -2.65 8.12 -12.01
CA THR A 69 -3.86 7.32 -12.18
C THR A 69 -4.04 6.39 -10.99
N VAL A 70 -5.17 6.51 -10.30
CA VAL A 70 -5.41 5.87 -9.00
C VAL A 70 -6.72 5.09 -8.99
N TYR A 71 -6.81 4.15 -8.06
CA TYR A 71 -8.06 3.52 -7.65
C TYR A 71 -8.47 4.00 -6.27
N ARG A 72 -9.78 4.10 -6.05
CA ARG A 72 -10.38 4.24 -4.73
C ARG A 72 -10.98 2.92 -4.28
N GLY A 73 -10.84 2.63 -3.00
CA GLY A 73 -11.49 1.50 -2.38
C GLY A 73 -11.69 1.72 -0.90
N GLY A 74 -12.26 0.74 -0.24
CA GLY A 74 -12.42 0.76 1.20
C GLY A 74 -12.21 -0.60 1.83
N ILE A 75 -11.76 -0.57 3.08
CA ILE A 75 -11.54 -1.74 3.93
C ILE A 75 -12.29 -1.52 5.24
N THR A 76 -13.10 -2.50 5.61
CA THR A 76 -13.71 -2.58 6.94
C THR A 76 -12.96 -3.63 7.74
N ARG A 77 -12.46 -3.25 8.92
CA ARG A 77 -11.77 -4.17 9.83
C ARG A 77 -12.41 -4.15 11.21
N MET A 78 -12.17 -5.22 11.96
CA MET A 78 -12.53 -5.29 13.38
C MET A 78 -11.30 -5.12 14.25
N ASN A 79 -11.37 -4.16 15.16
CA ASN A 79 -10.40 -3.95 16.23
C ASN A 79 -11.06 -4.32 17.56
N GLY A 80 -10.94 -5.59 17.96
CA GLY A 80 -11.75 -6.16 19.03
C GLY A 80 -13.23 -6.14 18.66
N ASP A 81 -14.04 -5.41 19.43
CA ASP A 81 -15.47 -5.22 19.20
C ASP A 81 -15.80 -3.93 18.41
N THR A 82 -14.78 -3.15 18.04
CA THR A 82 -14.97 -1.89 17.30
C THR A 82 -14.79 -2.12 15.81
N GLN A 83 -15.78 -1.71 15.02
CA GLN A 83 -15.68 -1.71 13.56
C GLN A 83 -15.03 -0.41 13.09
N GLU A 84 -13.92 -0.53 12.37
CA GLU A 84 -13.21 0.61 11.77
C GLU A 84 -13.35 0.54 10.25
N VAL A 85 -13.70 1.66 9.64
CA VAL A 85 -13.92 1.77 8.19
C VAL A 85 -12.92 2.73 7.59
N TYR A 86 -12.17 2.24 6.62
CA TYR A 86 -11.16 3.02 5.92
C TYR A 86 -11.53 3.18 4.46
N GLU A 87 -11.37 4.39 3.93
CA GLU A 87 -11.22 4.64 2.51
C GLU A 87 -9.73 4.74 2.18
N PHE A 88 -9.30 4.16 1.07
CA PHE A 88 -7.93 4.26 0.59
C PHE A 88 -7.89 4.71 -0.87
N ILE A 89 -6.84 5.46 -1.20
CA ILE A 89 -6.46 5.80 -2.57
C ILE A 89 -5.17 5.05 -2.87
N SER A 90 -5.13 4.33 -3.99
CA SER A 90 -3.95 3.55 -4.40
C SER A 90 -3.55 3.85 -5.82
N ASP A 91 -2.24 3.95 -6.06
CA ASP A 91 -1.65 4.03 -7.38
C ASP A 91 -2.05 2.81 -8.23
N SER A 92 -2.53 3.05 -9.45
CA SER A 92 -3.03 1.99 -10.34
C SER A 92 -1.92 1.22 -11.07
N GLU A 93 -0.70 1.74 -11.12
CA GLU A 93 0.44 1.07 -11.76
C GLU A 93 1.18 0.17 -10.78
N THR A 94 1.35 0.65 -9.54
CA THR A 94 2.16 -0.03 -8.52
C THR A 94 1.33 -0.68 -7.42
N GLY A 95 0.06 -0.30 -7.24
CA GLY A 95 -0.77 -0.77 -6.14
C GLY A 95 -0.35 -0.19 -4.78
N ARG A 96 0.49 0.85 -4.79
CA ARG A 96 0.93 1.54 -3.59
C ARG A 96 -0.20 2.39 -3.03
N ILE A 97 -0.55 2.18 -1.77
CA ILE A 97 -1.48 3.05 -1.05
C ILE A 97 -0.85 4.43 -0.90
N LEU A 98 -1.54 5.44 -1.42
CA LEU A 98 -1.13 6.84 -1.43
C LEU A 98 -1.73 7.60 -0.26
N ASP A 99 -2.97 7.27 0.08
CA ASP A 99 -3.71 7.90 1.15
C ASP A 99 -4.68 6.91 1.79
N VAL A 100 -4.94 7.11 3.08
CA VAL A 100 -5.89 6.35 3.87
C VAL A 100 -6.63 7.30 4.78
N ASN A 101 -7.95 7.35 4.64
CA ASN A 101 -8.82 8.12 5.50
C ASN A 101 -9.70 7.18 6.34
N GLN A 102 -9.74 7.39 7.65
CA GLN A 102 -10.64 6.66 8.55
C GLN A 102 -11.99 7.38 8.59
N LEU A 103 -13.06 6.66 8.25
CA LEU A 103 -14.43 7.17 8.23
C LEU A 103 -15.15 6.94 9.56
N THR A 104 -14.83 5.84 10.24
CA THR A 104 -15.34 5.46 11.58
C THR A 104 -14.22 4.71 12.27
#